data_AF-C7PYI1-F1
#
_entry.id   AF-C7PYI1-F1
#
_cell.length_a   1.000
_cell.length_b   1.000
_cell.length_c   1.000
_cell.angle_alpha   90.00
_cell.angle_beta   90.00
_cell.angle_gamma   90.00
#
_symmetry.space_group_name_H-M   'P 1'
#
loop_
_entity.id
_entity.type
_entity.pdbx_description
1 polymer ?
#
loop_
_entity_poly.entity_id
_entity_poly.type
_entity_poly.pdbx_seq_one_letter_code
_entity_poly.pdbx_strand_id
1 'polypeptide(L)'
;MAFVANTDNMAQLVSTLGTASKNIDDRLAALQSYGDRLKSTWTGPAGDAYEAQKQNWDRAANQMNELLSAFGLHLNNITDGIVHTENTATKRWQTM
;
A
#
# COMPACT_ATOMS: atom_id res chain seq x y z
N MET A 1 16.74 7.36 -21.97
CA MET A 1 17.16 6.62 -20.76
C MET A 1 16.45 7.13 -19.49
N ALA A 2 16.23 8.44 -19.30
CA ALA A 2 15.58 8.97 -18.09
C ALA A 2 14.11 8.54 -17.90
N PHE A 3 13.31 8.44 -18.98
CA PHE A 3 11.91 7.97 -18.93
C PHE A 3 11.78 6.56 -18.35
N VAL A 4 12.49 5.60 -18.96
CA VAL A 4 12.48 4.18 -18.58
C VAL A 4 12.94 4.00 -17.12
N ALA A 5 14.01 4.70 -16.72
CA ALA A 5 14.49 4.66 -15.35
C ALA A 5 13.46 5.20 -14.34
N ASN A 6 12.70 6.24 -14.71
CA ASN A 6 11.67 6.80 -13.83
C ASN A 6 10.46 5.85 -13.71
N THR A 7 10.00 5.27 -14.82
CA THR A 7 8.90 4.30 -14.81
C THR A 7 9.25 3.01 -14.08
N ASP A 8 10.50 2.52 -14.21
CA ASP A 8 10.97 1.31 -13.52
C ASP A 8 11.03 1.51 -12.01
N ASN A 9 11.56 2.65 -11.55
CA ASN A 9 11.57 3.00 -10.12
C ASN A 9 10.16 3.07 -9.54
N MET A 10 9.19 3.58 -10.29
CA MET A 10 7.79 3.68 -9.86
C MET A 10 7.13 2.29 -9.76
N ALA A 11 7.34 1.42 -10.75
CA ALA A 11 6.83 0.05 -10.71
C ALA A 11 7.41 -0.73 -9.52
N GLN A 12 8.70 -0.55 -9.24
CA GLN A 12 9.36 -1.16 -8.08
C GLN A 12 8.79 -0.64 -6.76
N LEU A 13 8.48 0.66 -6.67
CA LEU A 13 7.88 1.25 -5.47
C LEU A 13 6.49 0.65 -5.19
N VAL A 14 5.63 0.52 -6.21
CA VAL A 14 4.30 -0.10 -6.09
C VAL A 14 4.40 -1.56 -5.64
N SER A 15 5.31 -2.33 -6.25
CA SER A 15 5.54 -3.73 -5.87
C SER A 15 6.02 -3.87 -4.42
N THR A 16 6.95 -3.01 -4.00
CA THR A 16 7.48 -2.98 -2.62
C THR A 16 6.36 -2.66 -1.64
N LEU A 17 5.52 -1.69 -1.97
CA LEU A 17 4.39 -1.27 -1.15
C LEU A 17 3.32 -2.37 -1.02
N GLY A 18 2.96 -3.04 -2.12
CA GLY A 18 2.04 -4.18 -2.09
C GLY A 18 2.57 -5.33 -1.24
N THR A 19 3.88 -5.61 -1.33
CA THR A 19 4.55 -6.61 -0.49
C THR A 19 4.53 -6.22 0.99
N ALA A 20 4.75 -4.94 1.31
CA ALA A 20 4.72 -4.44 2.67
C ALA A 20 3.32 -4.55 3.29
N SER A 21 2.26 -4.19 2.56
CA SER A 21 0.87 -4.33 3.03
C SER A 21 0.52 -5.79 3.29
N LYS A 22 0.85 -6.70 2.36
CA LYS A 22 0.62 -8.14 2.58
C LYS A 22 1.33 -8.67 3.82
N ASN A 23 2.57 -8.24 4.08
CA ASN A 23 3.31 -8.63 5.28
C ASN A 23 2.64 -8.13 6.57
N ILE A 24 2.00 -6.96 6.53
CA ILE A 24 1.27 -6.41 7.68
C ILE A 24 -0.01 -7.21 7.92
N ASP A 25 -0.75 -7.52 6.87
CA ASP A 25 -1.95 -8.36 6.95
C ASP A 25 -1.62 -9.76 7.51
N ASP A 26 -0.55 -10.39 7.02
CA ASP A 26 -0.13 -11.72 7.48
C ASP A 26 0.29 -11.68 8.97
N ARG A 27 0.97 -10.62 9.41
CA ARG A 27 1.33 -10.42 10.83
C ARG A 27 0.11 -10.15 11.71
N LEU A 28 -0.87 -9.41 11.19
CA LEU A 28 -2.12 -9.14 11.88
C LEU A 28 -2.93 -10.43 12.05
N ALA A 29 -3.04 -11.24 11.01
CA ALA A 29 -3.68 -12.55 11.07
C ALA A 29 -3.01 -13.48 12.09
N ALA A 30 -1.66 -13.46 12.16
CA ALA A 30 -0.92 -14.22 13.17
C ALA A 30 -1.20 -13.74 14.61
N LEU A 31 -1.22 -12.42 14.84
CA LEU A 31 -1.58 -11.84 16.13
C LEU A 31 -3.03 -12.17 16.51
N GLN A 32 -3.94 -12.16 15.53
CA GLN A 32 -5.33 -12.54 15.75
C GLN A 32 -5.45 -14.00 16.17
N SER A 33 -4.81 -14.90 15.42
CA SER A 33 -4.81 -16.34 15.72
C SER A 33 -4.20 -16.65 17.10
N TYR A 34 -3.14 -15.94 17.49
CA TYR A 34 -2.51 -16.08 18.80
C TYR A 34 -3.43 -15.59 19.93
N GLY A 35 -4.10 -14.44 19.72
CA GLY A 35 -5.09 -13.90 20.65
C GLY A 35 -6.31 -14.81 20.82
N ASP A 36 -6.84 -15.37 19.73
CA ASP A 36 -7.97 -16.30 19.76
C ASP A 36 -7.64 -17.57 20.55
N ARG A 37 -6.38 -18.05 20.45
CA ARG A 37 -5.90 -19.20 21.22
C ARG A 37 -5.74 -18.90 22.71
N LEU A 38 -5.41 -17.65 23.06
CA LEU A 38 -5.34 -17.17 24.43
C LEU A 38 -6.69 -16.73 25.00
N LYS A 39 -7.71 -16.53 24.15
CA LYS A 39 -9.06 -16.10 24.55
C LYS A 39 -9.72 -17.08 25.54
N SER A 40 -9.36 -18.37 25.50
CA SER A 40 -9.81 -19.34 26.52
C SER A 40 -9.16 -19.14 27.89
N THR A 41 -8.06 -18.40 27.97
CA THR A 41 -7.32 -18.08 29.21
C THR A 41 -7.55 -16.63 29.68
N TRP A 42 -8.03 -15.76 28.81
CA TRP A 42 -8.26 -14.33 29.07
C TRP A 42 -9.74 -14.07 29.35
N THR A 43 -10.26 -14.56 30.47
CA THR A 43 -11.57 -14.14 30.97
C THR A 43 -11.45 -12.80 31.71
N GLY A 44 -12.28 -11.81 31.38
CA GLY A 44 -12.33 -10.50 32.06
C GLY A 44 -11.66 -9.36 31.26
N PRO A 45 -11.18 -8.29 31.92
CA PRO A 45 -10.72 -7.03 31.29
C PRO A 45 -9.65 -7.17 30.19
N ALA A 46 -8.92 -8.28 30.16
CA ALA A 46 -7.94 -8.60 29.13
C ALA A 46 -8.58 -8.88 27.76
N GLY A 47 -9.80 -9.45 27.73
CA GLY A 47 -10.55 -9.67 26.49
C GLY A 47 -10.98 -8.35 25.86
N ASP A 48 -11.45 -7.40 26.66
CA ASP A 48 -11.88 -6.07 26.20
C ASP A 48 -10.70 -5.26 25.66
N ALA A 49 -9.56 -5.28 26.35
CA ALA A 49 -8.33 -4.63 25.91
C ALA A 49 -7.82 -5.20 24.58
N TYR A 50 -7.93 -6.51 24.40
CA TYR A 50 -7.57 -7.17 23.15
C TYR A 50 -8.48 -6.76 22.00
N GLU A 51 -9.80 -6.74 22.20
CA GLU A 51 -10.75 -6.32 21.16
C GLU A 51 -10.57 -4.85 20.76
N ALA A 52 -10.31 -3.97 21.73
CA ALA A 52 -9.97 -2.58 21.45
C ALA A 52 -8.69 -2.46 20.61
N GLN A 53 -7.64 -3.22 20.96
CA GLN A 53 -6.39 -3.21 20.22
C GLN A 53 -6.56 -3.79 18.80
N LYS A 54 -7.35 -4.87 18.66
CA LYS A 54 -7.72 -5.46 17.37
C LYS A 54 -8.40 -4.45 16.47
N GLN A 55 -9.41 -3.72 16.97
CA GLN A 55 -10.10 -2.69 16.20
C GLN A 55 -9.16 -1.56 15.75
N ASN A 56 -8.21 -1.16 16.59
CA ASN A 56 -7.22 -0.14 16.22
C ASN A 56 -6.30 -0.63 15.10
N TRP A 57 -5.88 -1.89 15.17
CA TRP A 57 -5.05 -2.51 14.14
C TRP A 57 -5.80 -2.69 12.82
N ASP A 58 -7.04 -3.19 12.85
CA ASP A 58 -7.87 -3.32 11.65
C ASP A 58 -8.06 -1.95 10.97
N ARG A 59 -8.25 -0.89 11.76
CA ARG A 59 -8.31 0.49 11.25
C ARG A 59 -7.02 0.93 10.57
N ALA A 60 -5.87 0.67 11.20
CA ALA A 60 -4.56 1.05 10.66
C ALA A 60 -4.23 0.28 9.36
N ALA A 61 -4.59 -1.00 9.28
CA ALA A 61 -4.45 -1.81 8.08
C ALA A 61 -5.30 -1.26 6.92
N ASN A 62 -6.56 -0.92 7.20
CA ASN A 62 -7.44 -0.29 6.21
C ASN A 62 -6.88 1.05 5.71
N GLN A 63 -6.42 1.91 6.61
CA GLN A 63 -5.79 3.18 6.24
C GLN A 63 -4.54 2.99 5.38
N MET A 64 -3.70 1.98 5.68
CA MET A 64 -2.57 1.67 4.81
C MET A 64 -3.03 1.23 3.43
N ASN A 65 -4.00 0.32 3.33
CA ASN A 65 -4.51 -0.15 2.04
C ASN A 65 -5.11 0.99 1.20
N GLU A 66 -5.85 1.91 1.83
CA GLU A 66 -6.35 3.13 1.18
C GLU A 66 -5.20 4.01 0.68
N LEU A 67 -4.19 4.25 1.51
CA LEU A 67 -3.02 5.05 1.14
C LEU A 67 -2.28 4.42 -0.05
N LEU A 68 -2.10 3.10 -0.04
CA LEU A 68 -1.46 2.35 -1.12
C LEU A 68 -2.25 2.44 -2.43
N SER A 69 -3.57 2.33 -2.36
CA SER A 69 -4.44 2.51 -3.53
C SER A 69 -4.34 3.94 -4.07
N ALA A 70 -4.33 4.94 -3.19
CA ALA A 70 -4.19 6.34 -3.57
C ALA A 70 -2.81 6.62 -4.20
N PHE A 71 -1.74 6.04 -3.65
CA PHE A 71 -0.41 6.11 -4.23
C PHE A 71 -0.35 5.47 -5.62
N GLY A 72 -0.94 4.29 -5.81
CA GLY A 72 -1.02 3.63 -7.11
C GLY A 72 -1.73 4.50 -8.16
N LEU A 73 -2.87 5.09 -7.80
CA LEU A 73 -3.59 6.03 -8.65
C LEU A 73 -2.77 7.28 -8.99
N HIS A 74 -2.12 7.88 -7.99
CA HIS A 74 -1.29 9.07 -8.19
C HIS A 74 -0.10 8.79 -9.11
N LEU A 75 0.53 7.61 -8.97
CA LEU A 75 1.62 7.19 -9.83
C LEU A 75 1.18 6.99 -11.28
N ASN A 76 0.03 6.34 -11.52
CA ASN A 76 -0.54 6.22 -12.87
C ASN A 76 -0.77 7.60 -13.51
N ASN A 77 -1.32 8.55 -12.75
CA ASN A 77 -1.54 9.91 -13.24
C ASN A 77 -0.22 10.63 -13.60
N ILE A 78 0.84 10.44 -12.80
CA ILE A 78 2.17 11.00 -13.11
C ILE A 78 2.72 10.36 -14.39
N THR A 79 2.62 9.03 -14.53
CA THR A 79 3.08 8.32 -15.73
C THR A 79 2.35 8.81 -16.98
N ASP A 80 1.03 8.95 -16.94
CA ASP A 80 0.23 9.49 -18.05
C ASP A 80 0.65 10.92 -18.40
N GLY A 81 0.90 11.76 -17.39
CA GLY A 81 1.38 13.13 -17.58
C GLY A 81 2.77 13.21 -18.23
N ILE A 82 3.70 12.33 -17.83
CA ILE A 82 5.04 12.23 -18.44
C ILE A 82 4.93 11.78 -19.89
N VAL A 83 4.19 10.70 -20.17
CA VAL A 83 3.99 10.18 -21.53
C VAL A 83 3.34 11.23 -22.43
N HIS A 84 2.35 11.97 -21.91
CA HIS A 84 1.69 13.03 -22.66
C HIS A 84 2.64 14.19 -22.99
N THR A 85 3.43 14.62 -22.00
CA THR A 85 4.43 15.69 -22.16
C THR A 85 5.49 15.30 -23.17
N GLU A 86 5.99 14.06 -23.10
CA GLU A 86 6.98 13.55 -24.04
C GLU A 86 6.43 13.44 -25.46
N ASN A 87 5.24 12.86 -25.64
CA ASN A 87 4.61 12.79 -26.97
C ASN A 87 4.43 14.18 -27.59
N THR A 88 4.07 15.18 -26.77
CA THR A 88 3.94 16.57 -27.21
C THR A 88 5.29 17.17 -27.59
N ALA A 89 6.33 16.91 -26.80
CA ALA A 89 7.69 17.33 -27.11
C ALA A 89 8.18 16.67 -28.41
N THR A 90 8.09 15.34 -28.56
CA THR A 90 8.50 14.63 -29.77
C THR A 90 7.78 15.14 -31.02
N LYS A 91 6.45 15.36 -30.95
CA LYS A 91 5.69 15.93 -32.07
C LYS A 91 6.22 17.31 -32.49
N ARG A 92 6.55 18.18 -31.53
CA ARG A 92 7.11 19.51 -31.82
C ARG A 92 8.44 19.43 -32.55
N TRP A 93 9.29 18.48 -32.17
CA TRP A 93 10.60 18.29 -32.80
C TRP A 93 10.51 17.67 -34.20
N GLN A 94 9.46 16.90 -34.49
CA GLN A 94 9.20 16.36 -35.84
C GLN A 94 8.63 17.40 -36.81
N THR A 95 8.02 18.47 -36.29
CA THR A 95 7.47 19.57 -37.09
C THR A 95 8.43 20.75 -37.26
N MET A 96 9.64 20.66 -36.70
CA MET A 96 10.76 21.60 -36.91
C MET A 96 11.74 21.02 -37.93
#